data_AF-A0A7S4P0H3-F1
#
_entry.id   AF-A0A7S4P0H3-F1
#
_cell.length_a   1.000
_cell.length_b   1.000
_cell.length_c   1.000
_cell.angle_alpha   90.00
_cell.angle_beta   90.00
_cell.angle_gamma   90.00
#
_symmetry.space_group_name_H-M   'P 1'
#
loop_
_entity.id
_entity.type
_entity.pdbx_description
1 polymer ?
#
loop_
_entity_poly.entity_id
_entity_poly.type
_entity_poly.pdbx_seq_one_letter_code
_entity_poly.pdbx_strand_id
1 'polypeptide(L)'
;EKKKGKEKEKEKQDSSTTTNRPKRKKTKEEFKEEFPLISQFISTLANTETELSLDFLPLVEKSLTDAHAQYVERLRVLSITNEVNTLTLSYLTQPPFVLVNDVSGGVSPIPIPAVNEVNHIEPPKIHYLMESKKLFEDQWDQSAHIACNCTDCSKDGACPCMEDTESQRYICYNSAGLIKDDYVGSVIYECGKRCTCGISCPSRVLQKGQTVPLQVFMTKDRGWGVRALRTIPKGQLVAEYVGEIITEEEAERRGQKYDIIGQSYLFDLDHLDHMEFSQKTIDTTIDANFYGNVARFFNHSCEPNMENYQVFIDAFDFEAPRIGFYTKRAIEPLEELTFDYKYKTTSKKMKCMCGAPSCRGYLT
;
A
#
# COMPACT_ATOMS: atom_id res chain seq x y z
N GLU A 1 58.86 -50.82 6.11
CA GLU A 1 60.22 -50.32 5.83
C GLU A 1 60.15 -48.79 5.71
N LYS A 2 60.81 -48.02 6.61
CA LYS A 2 61.93 -47.08 6.32
C LYS A 2 61.76 -46.28 5.00
N LYS A 3 61.94 -44.96 4.86
CA LYS A 3 62.58 -43.84 5.60
C LYS A 3 62.32 -42.57 4.73
N LYS A 4 61.96 -41.41 5.31
CA LYS A 4 62.75 -40.14 5.47
C LYS A 4 63.11 -39.27 4.23
N GLY A 5 62.95 -37.94 4.42
CA GLY A 5 63.68 -36.80 3.81
C GLY A 5 62.76 -35.90 2.97
N LYS A 6 62.39 -34.64 3.27
CA LYS A 6 62.95 -33.44 3.94
C LYS A 6 64.21 -32.82 3.29
N GLU A 7 63.99 -31.63 2.70
CA GLU A 7 64.72 -30.34 2.82
C GLU A 7 65.10 -29.62 1.51
N LYS A 8 64.71 -28.31 1.46
CA LYS A 8 65.44 -27.08 1.05
C LYS A 8 65.99 -26.99 -0.41
N GLU A 9 66.13 -25.86 -1.10
CA GLU A 9 66.15 -24.41 -0.81
C GLU A 9 66.18 -23.65 -2.16
N LYS A 10 65.87 -22.34 -2.11
CA LYS A 10 66.41 -21.20 -2.90
C LYS A 10 65.74 -20.68 -4.18
N GLU A 11 65.25 -19.45 -4.00
CA GLU A 11 65.00 -18.33 -4.91
C GLU A 11 66.13 -17.98 -5.90
N LYS A 12 65.73 -17.43 -7.06
CA LYS A 12 66.24 -16.19 -7.71
C LYS A 12 65.31 -15.84 -8.90
N GLN A 13 64.51 -14.78 -8.81
CA GLN A 13 64.79 -13.39 -9.23
C GLN A 13 64.74 -13.15 -10.75
N ASP A 14 63.66 -12.48 -11.19
CA ASP A 14 63.66 -11.40 -12.19
C ASP A 14 62.40 -10.55 -11.89
N SER A 15 62.46 -9.37 -11.29
CA SER A 15 63.14 -8.12 -11.65
C SER A 15 62.53 -7.42 -12.89
N SER A 16 61.35 -6.81 -12.70
CA SER A 16 61.00 -5.59 -13.45
C SER A 16 60.39 -4.56 -12.50
N THR A 17 61.28 -3.71 -12.01
CA THR A 17 60.99 -2.47 -11.29
C THR A 17 60.36 -1.46 -12.26
N THR A 18 59.05 -1.23 -12.15
CA THR A 18 58.48 0.09 -12.41
C THR A 18 58.10 0.70 -11.07
N THR A 19 59.05 1.52 -10.63
CA THR A 19 58.96 2.53 -9.58
C THR A 19 57.52 2.92 -9.24
N ASN A 20 57.08 2.54 -8.04
CA ASN A 20 56.02 3.20 -7.31
C ASN A 20 56.37 4.70 -7.25
N ARG A 21 55.92 5.49 -8.21
CA ARG A 21 55.78 6.93 -8.01
C ARG A 21 54.70 7.05 -6.94
N PRO A 22 55.01 7.58 -5.75
CA PRO A 22 53.96 7.80 -4.77
C PRO A 22 52.95 8.71 -5.47
N LYS A 23 51.71 8.24 -5.62
CA LYS A 23 50.60 9.11 -6.04
C LYS A 23 50.69 10.31 -5.12
N ARG A 24 51.10 11.46 -5.67
CA ARG A 24 51.25 12.71 -4.92
C ARG A 24 49.95 12.87 -4.16
N LYS A 25 50.03 12.82 -2.82
CA LYS A 25 48.89 13.15 -1.98
C LYS A 25 48.50 14.57 -2.39
N LYS A 26 47.32 14.70 -3.01
CA LYS A 26 46.78 16.02 -3.36
C LYS A 26 46.71 16.82 -2.07
N THR A 27 47.14 18.07 -2.11
CA THR A 27 47.06 18.94 -0.92
C THR A 27 45.58 19.23 -0.60
N LYS A 28 45.28 19.65 0.63
CA LYS A 28 43.91 20.02 1.03
C LYS A 28 43.34 21.12 0.12
N GLU A 29 44.19 22.01 -0.40
CA GLU A 29 43.83 23.04 -1.36
C GLU A 29 43.45 22.46 -2.73
N GLU A 30 44.20 21.48 -3.25
CA GLU A 30 43.93 20.83 -4.54
C GLU A 30 42.63 19.98 -4.51
N PHE A 31 42.25 19.43 -3.35
CA PHE A 31 40.99 18.68 -3.17
C PHE A 31 39.76 19.61 -3.01
N LYS A 32 39.99 20.83 -2.50
CA LYS A 32 38.98 21.88 -2.34
C LYS A 32 38.50 22.45 -3.67
N GLU A 33 39.39 22.55 -4.67
CA GLU A 33 39.04 23.03 -6.00
C GLU A 33 38.25 21.99 -6.83
N GLU A 34 38.53 20.71 -6.63
CA GLU A 34 37.92 19.61 -7.42
C GLU A 34 36.54 19.18 -6.85
N PHE A 35 36.32 19.31 -5.53
CA PHE A 35 35.06 18.97 -4.85
C PHE A 35 34.64 20.01 -3.79
N PRO A 36 34.26 21.22 -4.21
CA PRO A 36 34.04 22.36 -3.30
C PRO A 36 32.96 22.12 -2.23
N LEU A 37 31.98 21.25 -2.51
CA LEU A 37 30.89 20.92 -1.57
C LEU A 37 31.27 19.86 -0.52
N ILE A 38 32.25 18.99 -0.80
CA ILE A 38 32.72 17.96 0.14
C ILE A 38 33.68 18.57 1.18
N SER A 39 34.45 19.59 0.80
CA SER A 39 35.34 20.27 1.74
C SER A 39 34.61 20.99 2.87
N GLN A 40 33.39 21.45 2.65
CA GLN A 40 32.58 22.14 3.67
C GLN A 40 32.04 21.16 4.72
N PHE A 41 31.88 19.89 4.34
CA PHE A 41 31.38 18.82 5.21
C PHE A 41 32.51 18.21 6.07
N ILE A 42 33.69 18.02 5.48
CA ILE A 42 34.85 17.44 6.18
C ILE A 42 35.46 18.41 7.22
N SER A 43 35.39 19.74 7.02
CA SER A 43 35.84 20.71 8.03
C SER A 43 35.04 20.66 9.33
N THR A 44 33.79 20.21 9.26
CA THR A 44 32.85 20.15 10.39
C THR A 44 33.06 18.88 11.21
N LEU A 45 33.47 17.78 10.56
CA LEU A 45 33.79 16.50 11.20
C LEU A 45 35.19 16.46 11.85
N ALA A 46 36.10 17.35 11.44
CA ALA A 46 37.45 17.44 12.02
C ALA A 46 37.48 17.99 13.47
N ASN A 47 36.34 18.40 14.02
CA ASN A 47 36.22 18.95 15.38
C ASN A 47 35.85 17.92 16.45
N THR A 48 35.74 16.63 16.12
CA THR A 48 35.53 15.56 17.11
C THR A 48 36.74 14.61 17.10
N GLU A 49 37.56 14.72 18.14
CA GLU A 49 38.78 13.95 18.35
C GLU A 49 38.44 12.49 18.69
N THR A 50 38.36 11.60 17.70
CA THR A 50 38.54 10.15 17.90
C THR A 50 38.90 9.48 16.59
N GLU A 51 40.13 8.96 16.50
CA GLU A 51 40.69 8.34 15.30
C GLU A 51 40.08 6.94 15.06
N LEU A 52 39.38 6.77 13.94
CA LEU A 52 38.96 5.46 13.44
C LEU A 52 40.03 4.89 12.49
N SER A 53 40.40 3.63 12.72
CA SER A 53 41.40 2.88 11.94
C SER A 53 41.02 2.79 10.45
N LEU A 54 42.02 3.01 9.58
CA LEU A 54 41.93 3.17 8.12
C LEU A 54 41.39 1.94 7.35
N ASP A 55 41.23 0.79 8.00
CA ASP A 55 40.80 -0.45 7.35
C ASP A 55 39.25 -0.59 7.25
N PHE A 56 38.47 0.27 7.93
CA PHE A 56 37.00 0.24 7.92
C PHE A 56 36.33 1.20 6.91
N LEU A 57 37.09 2.11 6.30
CA LEU A 57 36.56 3.19 5.45
C LEU A 57 35.88 2.73 4.14
N PRO A 58 36.35 1.69 3.42
CA PRO A 58 35.75 1.31 2.13
C PRO A 58 34.38 0.61 2.25
N LEU A 59 34.13 -0.12 3.36
CA LEU A 59 32.82 -0.74 3.62
C LEU A 59 31.79 0.31 4.08
N VAL A 60 32.24 1.30 4.86
CA VAL A 60 31.41 2.43 5.32
C VAL A 60 31.09 3.38 4.16
N GLU A 61 32.03 3.64 3.25
CA GLU A 61 31.79 4.43 2.03
C GLU A 61 30.71 3.82 1.14
N LYS A 62 30.70 2.49 0.96
CA LYS A 62 29.72 1.81 0.09
C LYS A 62 28.32 1.76 0.70
N SER A 63 28.19 1.51 2.00
CA SER A 63 26.88 1.57 2.69
C SER A 63 26.39 3.00 2.93
N LEU A 64 27.29 3.99 3.05
CA LEU A 64 26.90 5.39 3.15
C LEU A 64 26.51 5.98 1.81
N THR A 65 27.05 5.55 0.67
CA THR A 65 26.72 6.15 -0.64
C THR A 65 25.27 5.89 -1.07
N ASP A 66 24.76 4.67 -0.86
CA ASP A 66 23.38 4.33 -1.24
C ASP A 66 22.34 4.99 -0.31
N ALA A 67 22.66 5.16 0.98
CA ALA A 67 21.80 5.84 1.95
C ALA A 67 21.94 7.37 1.95
N HIS A 68 23.13 7.94 1.64
CA HIS A 68 23.35 9.40 1.60
C HIS A 68 22.77 10.07 0.36
N ALA A 69 22.70 9.41 -0.79
CA ALA A 69 22.26 10.07 -2.03
C ALA A 69 20.81 10.57 -1.94
N GLN A 70 19.96 9.89 -1.18
CA GLN A 70 18.59 10.34 -0.89
C GLN A 70 18.51 11.35 0.29
N TYR A 71 19.55 11.41 1.12
CA TYR A 71 19.64 12.25 2.32
C TYR A 71 20.15 13.67 2.03
N VAL A 72 21.09 13.83 1.07
CA VAL A 72 21.83 15.09 0.84
C VAL A 72 21.01 16.22 0.20
N GLU A 73 20.03 15.93 -0.66
CA GLU A 73 19.34 17.00 -1.39
C GLU A 73 18.31 17.78 -0.55
N ARG A 74 17.84 17.20 0.58
CA ARG A 74 16.92 17.89 1.51
C ARG A 74 17.62 18.88 2.44
N LEU A 75 18.93 18.73 2.68
CA LEU A 75 19.71 19.70 3.46
C LEU A 75 19.89 21.05 2.73
N ARG A 76 19.73 21.09 1.40
CA ARG A 76 19.90 22.32 0.61
C ARG A 76 18.81 23.36 0.83
N VAL A 77 17.56 22.96 1.13
CA VAL A 77 16.42 23.89 1.17
C VAL A 77 16.26 24.60 2.53
N LEU A 78 16.74 24.02 3.63
CA LEU A 78 16.56 24.58 4.99
C LEU A 78 17.68 25.53 5.45
N SER A 79 18.73 25.72 4.66
CA SER A 79 19.84 26.63 5.01
C SER A 79 19.48 28.13 4.95
N ILE A 80 18.22 28.48 4.69
CA ILE A 80 17.79 29.87 4.49
C ILE A 80 17.17 30.50 5.75
N THR A 81 16.85 29.74 6.81
CA THR A 81 16.31 30.36 8.05
C THR A 81 16.96 29.81 9.31
N ASN A 82 17.50 30.75 10.10
CA ASN A 82 18.64 30.57 10.99
C ASN A 82 18.25 30.23 12.44
N GLU A 83 17.22 29.40 12.67
CA GLU A 83 16.82 28.99 14.01
C GLU A 83 16.39 27.52 14.02
N VAL A 84 17.30 26.62 14.37
CA VAL A 84 17.04 25.17 14.48
C VAL A 84 17.62 24.69 15.81
N ASN A 85 16.76 24.36 16.76
CA ASN A 85 17.12 23.96 18.13
C ASN A 85 17.59 22.50 18.18
N THR A 86 18.24 22.06 19.26
CA THR A 86 18.84 20.70 19.40
C THR A 86 17.83 19.55 19.30
N LEU A 87 16.56 19.78 19.64
CA LEU A 87 15.43 18.86 19.41
C LEU A 87 15.04 18.75 17.92
N THR A 88 15.31 19.78 17.14
CA THR A 88 14.99 19.86 15.71
C THR A 88 16.02 19.08 14.88
N LEU A 89 17.30 19.04 15.30
CA LEU A 89 18.35 18.26 14.64
C LEU A 89 18.23 16.73 14.86
N SER A 90 17.74 16.26 16.02
CA SER A 90 17.54 14.81 16.25
C SER A 90 16.32 14.25 15.51
N TYR A 91 15.34 15.09 15.20
CA TYR A 91 14.13 14.76 14.43
C TYR A 91 14.37 14.81 12.90
N LEU A 92 15.38 15.55 12.44
CA LEU A 92 15.70 15.77 11.02
C LEU A 92 16.65 14.72 10.41
N THR A 93 17.30 13.88 11.22
CA THR A 93 18.35 12.93 10.79
C THR A 93 17.88 11.50 10.58
N GLN A 94 16.59 11.19 10.77
CA GLN A 94 16.05 9.87 10.44
C GLN A 94 15.08 9.98 9.25
N PRO A 95 15.38 9.39 8.09
CA PRO A 95 14.34 9.19 7.06
C PRO A 95 13.18 8.39 7.67
N PRO A 96 11.96 8.43 7.10
CA PRO A 96 10.99 7.37 7.36
C PRO A 96 11.70 6.04 7.15
N PHE A 97 12.03 5.36 8.23
CA PHE A 97 12.62 4.05 8.13
C PHE A 97 11.54 3.16 7.52
N VAL A 98 11.82 2.63 6.34
CA VAL A 98 11.01 1.57 5.76
C VAL A 98 11.20 0.37 6.67
N LEU A 99 10.22 0.14 7.54
CA LEU A 99 10.25 -0.97 8.49
C LEU A 99 10.02 -2.29 7.75
N VAL A 100 9.11 -2.27 6.78
CA VAL A 100 8.78 -3.42 5.96
C VAL A 100 8.80 -2.97 4.50
N ASN A 101 9.66 -3.60 3.69
CA ASN A 101 9.78 -3.26 2.26
C ASN A 101 8.52 -3.57 1.48
N ASP A 102 7.80 -4.63 1.86
CA ASP A 102 6.54 -5.02 1.24
C ASP A 102 5.67 -5.81 2.24
N VAL A 103 4.58 -5.20 2.70
CA VAL A 103 3.62 -5.85 3.61
C VAL A 103 2.88 -7.02 2.97
N SER A 104 2.90 -7.13 1.64
CA SER A 104 2.31 -8.25 0.92
C SER A 104 3.23 -9.46 0.82
N GLY A 105 4.52 -9.32 1.13
CA GLY A 105 5.50 -10.39 0.99
C GLY A 105 5.66 -10.89 -0.45
N GLY A 106 5.49 -10.01 -1.44
CA GLY A 106 5.58 -10.32 -2.87
C GLY A 106 4.29 -10.87 -3.48
N VAL A 107 3.18 -10.92 -2.73
CA VAL A 107 1.88 -11.39 -3.23
C VAL A 107 1.19 -10.32 -4.09
N SER A 108 1.30 -9.03 -3.70
CA SER A 108 0.77 -7.93 -4.49
C SER A 108 1.65 -7.70 -5.74
N PRO A 109 1.07 -7.40 -6.92
CA PRO A 109 1.84 -7.08 -8.12
C PRO A 109 2.70 -5.81 -7.97
N ILE A 110 2.31 -4.91 -7.05
CA ILE A 110 3.06 -3.70 -6.72
C ILE A 110 3.43 -3.78 -5.23
N PRO A 111 4.74 -3.78 -4.88
CA PRO A 111 5.19 -3.80 -3.49
C PRO A 111 4.60 -2.65 -2.67
N ILE A 112 4.20 -2.95 -1.43
CA ILE A 112 3.54 -2.00 -0.54
C ILE A 112 4.42 -1.76 0.69
N PRO A 113 5.30 -0.76 0.68
CA PRO A 113 6.17 -0.48 1.81
C PRO A 113 5.37 0.00 3.03
N ALA A 114 5.87 -0.29 4.23
CA ALA A 114 5.40 0.28 5.48
C ALA A 114 6.45 1.16 6.15
N VAL A 115 6.04 2.35 6.60
CA VAL A 115 6.88 3.33 7.30
C VAL A 115 6.26 3.74 8.63
N ASN A 116 7.07 4.01 9.64
CA ASN A 116 6.57 4.47 10.92
C ASN A 116 7.57 5.43 11.57
N GLU A 117 7.24 6.71 11.49
CA GLU A 117 8.01 7.82 12.08
C GLU A 117 7.50 8.16 13.50
N VAL A 118 6.47 7.48 14.00
CA VAL A 118 5.77 7.85 15.24
C VAL A 118 6.28 7.05 16.43
N ASN A 119 6.31 5.72 16.30
CA ASN A 119 6.70 4.82 17.40
C ASN A 119 7.59 3.65 16.96
N HIS A 120 7.96 3.58 15.67
CA HIS A 120 8.85 2.57 15.10
C HIS A 120 8.40 1.10 15.27
N ILE A 121 7.12 0.87 15.59
CA ILE A 121 6.53 -0.47 15.64
C ILE A 121 6.20 -0.92 14.21
N GLU A 122 6.39 -2.20 13.90
CA GLU A 122 5.98 -2.80 12.62
C GLU A 122 4.45 -2.95 12.50
N PRO A 123 3.89 -2.94 11.28
CA PRO A 123 2.48 -3.24 11.11
C PRO A 123 2.18 -4.69 11.53
N PRO A 124 0.96 -4.99 12.00
CA PRO A 124 0.55 -6.36 12.26
C PRO A 124 0.80 -7.24 11.05
N LYS A 125 1.36 -8.43 11.28
CA LYS A 125 1.56 -9.42 10.22
C LYS A 125 0.21 -9.90 9.71
N ILE A 126 0.09 -10.00 8.38
CA ILE A 126 -1.11 -10.49 7.71
C ILE A 126 -0.75 -11.60 6.74
N HIS A 127 -1.64 -12.58 6.62
CA HIS A 127 -1.59 -13.52 5.52
C HIS A 127 -2.20 -12.83 4.29
N TYR A 128 -1.35 -12.26 3.45
CA TYR A 128 -1.80 -11.43 2.33
C TYR A 128 -2.61 -12.26 1.33
N LEU A 129 -3.80 -11.77 0.98
CA LEU A 129 -4.71 -12.39 0.01
C LEU A 129 -4.94 -11.46 -1.18
N MET A 130 -5.05 -12.05 -2.38
CA MET A 130 -5.47 -11.34 -3.59
C MET A 130 -6.99 -11.42 -3.81
N GLU A 131 -7.65 -12.42 -3.25
CA GLU A 131 -9.09 -12.66 -3.35
C GLU A 131 -9.62 -13.23 -2.03
N SER A 132 -10.88 -12.93 -1.73
CA SER A 132 -11.53 -13.36 -0.48
C SER A 132 -11.80 -14.86 -0.48
N LYS A 133 -11.81 -15.46 0.71
CA LYS A 133 -12.09 -16.88 0.91
C LYS A 133 -13.42 -17.06 1.63
N LYS A 134 -14.40 -17.70 1.00
CA LYS A 134 -15.64 -18.09 1.69
C LYS A 134 -15.39 -19.25 2.65
N LEU A 135 -15.94 -19.16 3.86
CA LEU A 135 -15.86 -20.20 4.88
C LEU A 135 -17.19 -20.93 5.11
N PHE A 136 -18.14 -20.77 4.20
CA PHE A 136 -19.43 -21.44 4.19
C PHE A 136 -19.73 -21.97 2.78
N GLU A 137 -20.68 -22.90 2.67
CA GLU A 137 -21.08 -23.48 1.39
C GLU A 137 -21.91 -22.49 0.56
N ASP A 138 -21.66 -22.44 -0.75
CA ASP A 138 -22.45 -21.63 -1.67
C ASP A 138 -23.91 -22.11 -1.69
N GLN A 139 -24.85 -21.21 -1.38
CA GLN A 139 -26.28 -21.53 -1.46
C GLN A 139 -26.97 -20.92 -2.68
N TRP A 140 -26.26 -20.11 -3.46
CA TRP A 140 -26.83 -19.40 -4.61
C TRP A 140 -26.77 -20.23 -5.91
N ASP A 141 -27.76 -20.00 -6.78
CA ASP A 141 -27.91 -20.74 -8.03
C ASP A 141 -26.86 -20.33 -9.09
N GLN A 142 -25.81 -21.15 -9.22
CA GLN A 142 -24.77 -21.01 -10.27
C GLN A 142 -25.26 -21.32 -11.70
N SER A 143 -26.57 -21.52 -11.91
CA SER A 143 -27.16 -21.58 -13.25
C SER A 143 -27.57 -20.19 -13.76
N ALA A 144 -27.89 -19.27 -12.85
CA ALA A 144 -28.24 -17.89 -13.16
C ALA A 144 -26.97 -17.06 -13.39
N HIS A 145 -26.53 -16.94 -14.64
CA HIS A 145 -25.40 -16.08 -15.00
C HIS A 145 -25.75 -15.16 -16.15
N ILE A 146 -25.33 -13.91 -16.02
CA ILE A 146 -25.31 -12.96 -17.13
C ILE A 146 -23.92 -13.02 -17.76
N ALA A 147 -23.88 -13.36 -19.04
CA ALA A 147 -22.66 -13.34 -19.84
C ALA A 147 -22.90 -12.62 -21.16
N CYS A 148 -21.94 -11.82 -21.60
CA CYS A 148 -21.98 -11.19 -22.91
C CYS A 148 -21.20 -11.99 -23.95
N ASN A 149 -21.65 -11.89 -25.19
CA ASN A 149 -20.93 -12.35 -26.38
C ASN A 149 -20.26 -11.18 -27.12
N CYS A 150 -20.00 -10.07 -26.42
CA CYS A 150 -19.47 -8.84 -26.98
C CYS A 150 -18.02 -9.01 -27.44
N THR A 151 -17.68 -8.34 -28.54
CA THR A 151 -16.29 -8.12 -28.94
C THR A 151 -15.69 -6.89 -28.28
N ASP A 152 -16.52 -5.85 -28.04
CA ASP A 152 -16.11 -4.60 -27.39
C ASP A 152 -17.26 -4.03 -26.55
N CYS A 153 -17.25 -4.35 -25.25
CA CYS A 153 -18.28 -3.90 -24.30
C CYS A 153 -18.34 -2.37 -24.14
N SER A 154 -17.40 -1.59 -24.68
CA SER A 154 -17.46 -0.12 -24.66
C SER A 154 -18.27 0.50 -25.78
N LYS A 155 -18.53 -0.24 -26.85
CA LYS A 155 -19.20 0.25 -28.07
C LYS A 155 -20.55 -0.38 -28.32
N ASP A 156 -20.79 -1.56 -27.76
CA ASP A 156 -21.94 -2.38 -28.13
C ASP A 156 -23.30 -1.83 -27.64
N GLY A 157 -23.35 -0.73 -26.86
CA GLY A 157 -24.59 0.03 -26.52
C GLY A 157 -25.75 -0.76 -25.91
N ALA A 158 -25.52 -2.03 -25.58
CA ALA A 158 -26.49 -3.02 -25.14
C ALA A 158 -25.76 -4.26 -24.57
N CYS A 159 -24.59 -4.07 -23.93
CA CYS A 159 -23.90 -5.19 -23.30
C CYS A 159 -24.77 -5.72 -22.16
N PRO A 160 -25.22 -6.98 -22.19
CA PRO A 160 -26.18 -7.51 -21.21
C PRO A 160 -25.64 -7.51 -19.77
N CYS A 161 -24.30 -7.50 -19.62
CA CYS A 161 -23.64 -7.39 -18.32
C CYS A 161 -23.76 -5.98 -17.70
N MET A 162 -23.95 -4.93 -18.51
CA MET A 162 -23.71 -3.55 -18.10
C MET A 162 -24.92 -2.63 -18.26
N GLU A 163 -25.89 -2.97 -19.10
CA GLU A 163 -27.03 -2.09 -19.37
C GLU A 163 -28.34 -2.87 -19.28
N ASP A 164 -29.08 -2.60 -18.20
CA ASP A 164 -30.45 -3.05 -18.00
C ASP A 164 -31.10 -2.09 -16.99
N THR A 165 -31.93 -1.18 -17.48
CA THR A 165 -32.63 -0.20 -16.63
C THR A 165 -33.64 -0.85 -15.69
N GLU A 166 -34.21 -2.00 -16.03
CA GLU A 166 -35.15 -2.71 -15.16
C GLU A 166 -34.42 -3.27 -13.94
N SER A 167 -33.23 -3.83 -14.15
CA SER A 167 -32.36 -4.35 -13.08
C SER A 167 -31.37 -3.32 -12.52
N GLN A 168 -31.50 -2.04 -12.88
CA GLN A 168 -30.59 -0.95 -12.50
C GLN A 168 -29.10 -1.23 -12.77
N ARG A 169 -28.78 -1.95 -13.87
CA ARG A 169 -27.41 -2.15 -14.35
C ARG A 169 -27.05 -1.01 -15.30
N TYR A 170 -25.99 -0.28 -14.96
CA TYR A 170 -25.50 0.85 -15.75
C TYR A 170 -24.01 0.68 -16.08
N ILE A 171 -23.60 1.17 -17.24
CA ILE A 171 -22.19 1.20 -17.64
C ILE A 171 -21.42 2.12 -16.69
N CYS A 172 -20.67 1.54 -15.76
CA CYS A 172 -20.00 2.26 -14.68
C CYS A 172 -18.62 2.83 -15.03
N TYR A 173 -17.86 2.18 -15.92
CA TYR A 173 -16.49 2.58 -16.23
C TYR A 173 -16.36 3.28 -17.59
N ASN A 174 -15.45 4.25 -17.68
CA ASN A 174 -14.98 4.78 -18.95
C ASN A 174 -13.88 3.88 -19.56
N SER A 175 -13.38 4.22 -20.75
CA SER A 175 -12.34 3.45 -21.45
C SER A 175 -11.00 3.38 -20.70
N ALA A 176 -10.76 4.28 -19.74
CA ALA A 176 -9.58 4.26 -18.87
C ALA A 176 -9.78 3.39 -17.61
N GLY A 177 -10.96 2.79 -17.41
CA GLY A 177 -11.27 2.00 -16.23
C GLY A 177 -11.58 2.83 -14.98
N LEU A 178 -11.92 4.12 -15.15
CA LEU A 178 -12.37 4.99 -14.07
C LEU A 178 -13.89 4.97 -14.00
N ILE A 179 -14.45 5.02 -12.79
CA ILE A 179 -15.88 5.28 -12.58
C ILE A 179 -16.26 6.57 -13.30
N LYS A 180 -17.33 6.55 -14.10
CA LYS A 180 -17.83 7.72 -14.82
C LYS A 180 -18.44 8.75 -13.85
N ASP A 181 -18.32 10.03 -14.19
CA ASP A 181 -18.87 11.12 -13.39
C ASP A 181 -20.41 11.12 -13.30
N ASP A 182 -21.08 10.58 -14.32
CA ASP A 182 -22.52 10.45 -14.43
C ASP A 182 -23.05 9.09 -13.96
N TYR A 183 -22.22 8.29 -13.29
CA TYR A 183 -22.63 7.00 -12.76
C TYR A 183 -23.62 7.16 -11.60
N VAL A 184 -24.81 6.57 -11.76
CA VAL A 184 -25.93 6.65 -10.79
C VAL A 184 -26.24 5.33 -10.08
N GLY A 185 -25.50 4.27 -10.37
CA GLY A 185 -25.76 2.94 -9.81
C GLY A 185 -25.26 2.77 -8.38
N SER A 186 -26.01 2.04 -7.56
CA SER A 186 -25.61 1.70 -6.19
C SER A 186 -24.63 0.52 -6.10
N VAL A 187 -24.58 -0.32 -7.14
CA VAL A 187 -23.71 -1.50 -7.23
C VAL A 187 -23.16 -1.63 -8.65
N ILE A 188 -21.94 -2.14 -8.77
CA ILE A 188 -21.25 -2.29 -10.05
C ILE A 188 -21.36 -3.73 -10.53
N TYR A 189 -21.58 -3.89 -11.84
CA TYR A 189 -21.46 -5.18 -12.51
C TYR A 189 -20.23 -5.14 -13.41
N GLU A 190 -19.45 -6.21 -13.40
CA GLU A 190 -18.33 -6.43 -14.30
C GLU A 190 -18.61 -7.60 -15.23
N CYS A 191 -17.85 -7.68 -16.32
CA CYS A 191 -17.86 -8.87 -17.15
C CYS A 191 -17.17 -10.04 -16.44
N GLY A 192 -17.86 -11.18 -16.41
CA GLY A 192 -17.41 -12.42 -15.78
C GLY A 192 -16.59 -13.35 -16.66
N LYS A 193 -16.22 -14.50 -16.11
CA LYS A 193 -15.41 -15.53 -16.82
C LYS A 193 -16.15 -16.21 -17.96
N ARG A 194 -17.49 -16.20 -17.93
CA ARG A 194 -18.36 -16.75 -18.98
C ARG A 194 -18.56 -15.79 -20.17
N CYS A 195 -18.14 -14.53 -20.04
CA CYS A 195 -18.20 -13.57 -21.15
C CYS A 195 -17.12 -13.87 -22.20
N THR A 196 -17.42 -13.64 -23.48
CA THR A 196 -16.43 -13.80 -24.56
C THR A 196 -15.49 -12.59 -24.69
N CYS A 197 -15.80 -11.47 -24.04
CA CYS A 197 -14.98 -10.28 -24.06
C CYS A 197 -13.64 -10.52 -23.33
N GLY A 198 -12.54 -10.05 -23.94
CA GLY A 198 -11.19 -10.31 -23.46
C GLY A 198 -10.82 -9.63 -22.14
N ILE A 199 -9.62 -9.91 -21.63
CA ILE A 199 -9.08 -9.35 -20.39
C ILE A 199 -8.90 -7.81 -20.44
N SER A 200 -8.78 -7.26 -21.65
CA SER A 200 -8.72 -5.82 -21.90
C SER A 200 -10.08 -5.13 -21.87
N CYS A 201 -11.17 -5.88 -21.64
CA CYS A 201 -12.50 -5.31 -21.53
C CYS A 201 -12.51 -4.16 -20.49
N PRO A 202 -13.07 -2.99 -20.82
CA PRO A 202 -13.14 -1.86 -19.88
C PRO A 202 -14.11 -2.13 -18.72
N SER A 203 -15.01 -3.10 -18.87
CA SER A 203 -15.88 -3.61 -17.80
C SER A 203 -15.22 -4.71 -16.94
N ARG A 204 -13.88 -4.80 -16.96
CA ARG A 204 -13.08 -5.65 -16.07
C ARG A 204 -12.06 -4.75 -15.37
N VAL A 205 -12.33 -4.28 -14.16
CA VAL A 205 -11.48 -3.31 -13.44
C VAL A 205 -11.03 -3.88 -12.11
N LEU A 206 -11.96 -4.22 -11.21
CA LEU A 206 -11.69 -4.82 -9.90
C LEU A 206 -10.93 -6.14 -10.04
N GLN A 207 -11.31 -6.99 -10.99
CA GLN A 207 -10.63 -8.25 -11.24
C GLN A 207 -9.18 -8.11 -11.74
N LYS A 208 -8.73 -6.91 -12.15
CA LYS A 208 -7.32 -6.65 -12.49
C LYS A 208 -6.44 -6.40 -11.26
N GLY A 209 -7.04 -6.27 -10.07
CA GLY A 209 -6.35 -6.05 -8.81
C GLY A 209 -5.77 -4.63 -8.67
N GLN A 210 -4.87 -4.49 -7.70
CA GLN A 210 -4.24 -3.20 -7.36
C GLN A 210 -3.31 -2.72 -8.48
N THR A 211 -3.53 -1.49 -8.95
CA THR A 211 -2.71 -0.82 -9.98
C THR A 211 -2.08 0.49 -9.48
N VAL A 212 -2.39 0.88 -8.26
CA VAL A 212 -1.91 2.11 -7.62
C VAL A 212 -0.77 1.77 -6.65
N PRO A 213 0.36 2.48 -6.67
CA PRO A 213 1.40 2.34 -5.67
C PRO A 213 0.95 3.00 -4.35
N LEU A 214 0.94 2.19 -3.30
CA LEU A 214 0.44 2.53 -1.97
C LEU A 214 1.57 2.40 -0.95
N GLN A 215 1.42 3.09 0.17
CA GLN A 215 2.31 2.95 1.32
C GLN A 215 1.49 2.89 2.60
N VAL A 216 1.76 1.89 3.42
CA VAL A 216 1.24 1.80 4.79
C VAL A 216 2.06 2.74 5.68
N PHE A 217 1.40 3.55 6.51
CA PHE A 217 2.10 4.47 7.39
C PHE A 217 1.42 4.58 8.76
N MET A 218 2.22 4.79 9.81
CA MET A 218 1.67 5.05 11.14
C MET A 218 1.16 6.49 11.22
N THR A 219 -0.13 6.66 11.47
CA THR A 219 -0.74 7.96 11.78
C THR A 219 -0.43 8.36 13.22
N LYS A 220 -0.69 9.63 13.57
CA LYS A 220 -0.44 10.15 14.92
C LYS A 220 -1.40 9.58 15.98
N ASP A 221 -2.63 9.26 15.58
CA ASP A 221 -3.76 9.06 16.51
C ASP A 221 -4.78 8.01 16.06
N ARG A 222 -4.68 7.47 14.83
CA ARG A 222 -5.61 6.47 14.26
C ARG A 222 -4.96 5.11 14.00
N GLY A 223 -3.71 4.91 14.44
CA GLY A 223 -2.94 3.70 14.15
C GLY A 223 -2.43 3.68 12.72
N TRP A 224 -2.38 2.51 12.08
CA TRP A 224 -1.91 2.36 10.71
C TRP A 224 -2.94 2.90 9.71
N GLY A 225 -2.48 3.71 8.76
CA GLY A 225 -3.22 4.19 7.62
C GLY A 225 -2.55 3.79 6.31
N VAL A 226 -3.17 4.15 5.19
CA VAL A 226 -2.59 3.99 3.85
C VAL A 226 -2.56 5.35 3.16
N ARG A 227 -1.49 5.64 2.42
CA ARG A 227 -1.39 6.83 1.59
C ARG A 227 -0.98 6.50 0.16
N ALA A 228 -1.34 7.38 -0.76
CA ALA A 228 -0.93 7.27 -2.15
C ALA A 228 0.55 7.65 -2.34
N LEU A 229 1.29 6.96 -3.21
CA LEU A 229 2.67 7.36 -3.58
C LEU A 229 2.75 8.19 -4.86
N ARG A 230 1.62 8.35 -5.56
CA ARG A 230 1.48 9.20 -6.75
C ARG A 230 0.09 9.80 -6.77
N THR A 231 -0.13 10.78 -7.64
CA THR A 231 -1.46 11.29 -7.91
C THR A 231 -2.37 10.18 -8.44
N ILE A 232 -3.60 10.12 -7.92
CA ILE A 232 -4.63 9.17 -8.32
C ILE A 232 -5.82 9.96 -8.89
N PRO A 233 -6.28 9.70 -10.13
CA PRO A 233 -7.41 10.42 -10.70
C PRO A 233 -8.74 9.98 -10.04
N LYS A 234 -9.76 10.85 -10.09
CA LYS A 234 -11.13 10.50 -9.66
C LYS A 234 -11.64 9.23 -10.37
N GLY A 235 -12.44 8.44 -9.66
CA GLY A 235 -13.05 7.19 -10.14
C GLY A 235 -12.08 6.00 -10.24
N GLN A 236 -10.81 6.16 -9.88
CA GLN A 236 -9.82 5.08 -9.95
C GLN A 236 -10.05 4.04 -8.85
N LEU A 237 -10.04 2.76 -9.22
CA LEU A 237 -9.93 1.66 -8.26
C LEU A 237 -8.58 1.73 -7.53
N VAL A 238 -8.63 1.74 -6.20
CA VAL A 238 -7.45 1.75 -5.31
C VAL A 238 -7.09 0.34 -4.88
N ALA A 239 -8.04 -0.36 -4.24
CA ALA A 239 -7.89 -1.74 -3.78
C ALA A 239 -9.28 -2.36 -3.53
N GLU A 240 -9.33 -3.69 -3.49
CA GLU A 240 -10.48 -4.43 -2.97
C GLU A 240 -10.35 -4.64 -1.45
N TYR A 241 -11.45 -4.70 -0.70
CA TYR A 241 -11.43 -5.24 0.67
C TYR A 241 -11.47 -6.76 0.63
N VAL A 242 -10.37 -7.40 1.04
CA VAL A 242 -10.22 -8.85 0.98
C VAL A 242 -10.07 -9.44 2.37
N GLY A 243 -10.68 -10.61 2.59
CA GLY A 243 -10.53 -11.39 3.81
C GLY A 243 -11.26 -12.74 3.76
N GLU A 244 -11.54 -13.28 4.93
CA GLU A 244 -12.42 -14.46 5.06
C GLU A 244 -13.88 -13.99 5.05
N ILE A 245 -14.70 -14.49 4.12
CA ILE A 245 -16.14 -14.23 4.12
C ILE A 245 -16.80 -15.24 5.06
N ILE A 246 -17.40 -14.72 6.12
CA ILE A 246 -18.00 -15.47 7.21
C ILE A 246 -19.46 -15.07 7.38
N THR A 247 -20.24 -15.93 8.02
CA THR A 247 -21.63 -15.64 8.40
C THR A 247 -21.66 -14.59 9.51
N GLU A 248 -22.77 -13.87 9.63
CA GLU A 248 -23.00 -12.91 10.73
C GLU A 248 -22.79 -13.54 12.12
N GLU A 249 -23.25 -14.77 12.34
CA GLU A 249 -23.06 -15.49 13.61
C GLU A 249 -21.57 -15.65 13.96
N GLU A 250 -20.76 -16.05 12.97
CA GLU A 250 -19.32 -16.20 13.17
C GLU A 250 -18.63 -14.85 13.32
N ALA A 251 -19.10 -13.81 12.61
CA ALA A 251 -18.62 -12.44 12.74
C ALA A 251 -18.86 -11.90 14.16
N GLU A 252 -20.04 -12.08 14.73
CA GLU A 252 -20.36 -11.70 16.12
C GLU A 252 -19.47 -12.48 17.12
N ARG A 253 -19.33 -13.79 16.92
CA ARG A 253 -18.48 -14.65 17.77
C ARG A 253 -17.01 -14.23 17.75
N ARG A 254 -16.49 -13.74 16.62
CA ARG A 254 -15.13 -13.19 16.49
C ARG A 254 -15.06 -11.75 17.03
N GLY A 255 -16.06 -10.93 16.70
CA GLY A 255 -16.23 -9.53 17.11
C GLY A 255 -16.16 -9.35 18.62
N GLN A 256 -16.81 -10.22 19.40
CA GLN A 256 -16.73 -10.19 20.87
C GLN A 256 -15.29 -10.32 21.40
N LYS A 257 -14.42 -11.07 20.71
CA LYS A 257 -13.00 -11.20 21.06
C LYS A 257 -12.20 -9.97 20.61
N TYR A 258 -12.50 -9.46 19.43
CA TYR A 258 -11.88 -8.27 18.83
C TYR A 258 -12.16 -7.00 19.63
N ASP A 259 -13.37 -6.87 20.17
CA ASP A 259 -13.79 -5.80 21.07
C ASP A 259 -12.97 -5.73 22.35
N ILE A 260 -12.55 -6.88 22.90
CA ILE A 260 -11.72 -6.95 24.10
C ILE A 260 -10.30 -6.42 23.80
N ILE A 261 -9.82 -6.66 22.58
CA ILE A 261 -8.47 -6.28 22.11
C ILE A 261 -8.47 -4.85 21.54
N GLY A 262 -9.65 -4.30 21.21
CA GLY A 262 -9.80 -2.97 20.62
C GLY A 262 -9.38 -2.91 19.15
N GLN A 263 -9.45 -4.03 18.42
CA GLN A 263 -9.07 -4.11 17.01
C GLN A 263 -10.08 -4.97 16.26
N SER A 264 -10.89 -4.35 15.39
CA SER A 264 -11.83 -5.05 14.51
C SER A 264 -11.56 -4.69 13.05
N TYR A 265 -11.46 -5.70 12.22
CA TYR A 265 -11.29 -5.61 10.76
C TYR A 265 -12.45 -6.34 10.05
N LEU A 266 -13.63 -6.22 10.64
CA LEU A 266 -14.88 -6.76 10.10
C LEU A 266 -15.52 -5.72 9.18
N PHE A 267 -15.93 -6.17 7.99
CA PHE A 267 -16.64 -5.35 7.00
C PHE A 267 -17.95 -6.04 6.62
N ASP A 268 -19.07 -5.48 7.06
CA ASP A 268 -20.39 -6.07 6.83
C ASP A 268 -20.84 -5.88 5.38
N LEU A 269 -21.43 -6.92 4.78
CA LEU A 269 -21.93 -6.92 3.40
C LEU A 269 -23.45 -6.66 3.34
N ASP A 270 -23.94 -5.75 4.17
CA ASP A 270 -25.36 -5.47 4.39
C ASP A 270 -25.96 -4.44 3.41
N HIS A 271 -25.15 -3.80 2.56
CA HIS A 271 -25.62 -2.70 1.71
C HIS A 271 -26.61 -3.12 0.60
N LEU A 272 -26.89 -4.41 0.43
CA LEU A 272 -27.85 -4.95 -0.54
C LEU A 272 -29.26 -5.09 0.02
N ASP A 273 -29.44 -4.99 1.34
CA ASP A 273 -30.73 -5.29 1.98
C ASP A 273 -31.84 -4.32 1.53
N HIS A 274 -31.47 -3.19 0.93
CA HIS A 274 -32.38 -2.20 0.35
C HIS A 274 -32.67 -2.39 -1.15
N MET A 275 -32.05 -3.37 -1.82
CA MET A 275 -32.30 -3.66 -3.23
C MET A 275 -33.45 -4.67 -3.37
N GLU A 276 -34.54 -4.27 -4.03
CA GLU A 276 -35.74 -5.12 -4.22
C GLU A 276 -35.44 -6.45 -4.95
N PHE A 277 -34.36 -6.51 -5.72
CA PHE A 277 -33.92 -7.71 -6.44
C PHE A 277 -32.87 -8.53 -5.70
N SER A 278 -32.46 -8.12 -4.50
CA SER A 278 -31.53 -8.90 -3.68
C SER A 278 -32.18 -10.23 -3.31
N GLN A 279 -31.58 -11.33 -3.76
CA GLN A 279 -31.94 -12.69 -3.33
C GLN A 279 -31.03 -13.18 -2.21
N LYS A 280 -30.38 -12.26 -1.49
CA LYS A 280 -29.50 -12.56 -0.36
C LYS A 280 -30.28 -13.31 0.70
N THR A 281 -29.85 -14.53 1.04
CA THR A 281 -30.52 -15.38 2.03
C THR A 281 -29.87 -15.33 3.40
N ILE A 282 -28.58 -14.98 3.44
CA ILE A 282 -27.76 -14.91 4.65
C ILE A 282 -26.95 -13.62 4.69
N ASP A 283 -26.80 -13.07 5.89
CA ASP A 283 -25.90 -11.95 6.13
C ASP A 283 -24.46 -12.43 6.33
N THR A 284 -23.55 -11.74 5.66
CA THR A 284 -22.14 -12.09 5.57
C THR A 284 -21.27 -10.88 5.84
N THR A 285 -20.07 -11.16 6.36
CA THR A 285 -19.07 -10.17 6.74
C THR A 285 -17.71 -10.63 6.22
N ILE A 286 -16.88 -9.70 5.75
CA ILE A 286 -15.48 -9.96 5.43
C ILE A 286 -14.64 -9.70 6.68
N ASP A 287 -13.98 -10.73 7.20
CA ASP A 287 -13.01 -10.63 8.29
C ASP A 287 -11.60 -10.56 7.72
N ALA A 288 -10.98 -9.38 7.82
CA ALA A 288 -9.61 -9.12 7.41
C ALA A 288 -8.60 -9.15 8.57
N ASN A 289 -8.95 -9.73 9.72
CA ASN A 289 -8.09 -9.67 10.91
C ASN A 289 -6.76 -10.41 10.70
N PHE A 290 -6.81 -11.66 10.22
CA PHE A 290 -5.62 -12.50 10.00
C PHE A 290 -5.27 -12.70 8.51
N TYR A 291 -6.30 -12.83 7.68
CA TYR A 291 -6.17 -13.00 6.24
C TYR A 291 -6.81 -11.81 5.56
N GLY A 292 -6.06 -11.09 4.74
CA GLY A 292 -6.59 -9.91 4.06
C GLY A 292 -5.53 -9.20 3.26
N ASN A 293 -5.77 -7.95 2.89
CA ASN A 293 -4.83 -7.18 2.09
C ASN A 293 -4.62 -5.77 2.66
N VAL A 294 -4.00 -4.89 1.88
CA VAL A 294 -3.72 -3.50 2.29
C VAL A 294 -4.96 -2.71 2.69
N ALA A 295 -6.15 -3.03 2.16
CA ALA A 295 -7.37 -2.26 2.38
C ALA A 295 -7.86 -2.30 3.83
N ARG A 296 -7.47 -3.30 4.62
CA ARG A 296 -7.74 -3.37 6.07
C ARG A 296 -7.18 -2.19 6.86
N PHE A 297 -6.19 -1.48 6.29
CA PHE A 297 -5.54 -0.32 6.90
C PHE A 297 -6.15 1.01 6.44
N PHE A 298 -7.19 1.02 5.61
CA PHE A 298 -7.87 2.26 5.27
C PHE A 298 -8.64 2.78 6.48
N ASN A 299 -8.35 4.01 6.89
CA ASN A 299 -8.97 4.62 8.04
C ASN A 299 -10.29 5.32 7.70
N HIS A 300 -11.06 5.59 8.75
CA HIS A 300 -12.27 6.39 8.66
C HIS A 300 -11.98 7.88 8.44
N SER A 301 -12.80 8.52 7.61
CA SER A 301 -13.02 9.97 7.64
C SER A 301 -14.49 10.32 7.47
N CYS A 302 -14.94 11.39 8.15
CA CYS A 302 -16.28 11.97 7.93
C CYS A 302 -16.35 12.76 6.60
N GLU A 303 -15.20 13.18 6.07
CA GLU A 303 -15.04 13.75 4.73
C GLU A 303 -14.07 12.87 3.92
N PRO A 304 -14.48 11.65 3.54
CA PRO A 304 -13.59 10.71 2.91
C PRO A 304 -13.26 11.09 1.47
N ASN A 305 -12.08 10.68 1.02
CA ASN A 305 -11.62 10.84 -0.35
C ASN A 305 -11.84 9.58 -1.20
N MET A 306 -12.24 8.47 -0.58
CA MET A 306 -12.69 7.24 -1.24
C MET A 306 -14.14 6.91 -0.89
N GLU A 307 -14.75 6.11 -1.75
CA GLU A 307 -16.02 5.41 -1.52
C GLU A 307 -15.88 3.94 -1.93
N ASN A 308 -16.73 3.09 -1.38
CA ASN A 308 -16.75 1.67 -1.71
C ASN A 308 -18.01 1.32 -2.51
N TYR A 309 -17.85 0.42 -3.47
CA TYR A 309 -18.95 -0.21 -4.19
C TYR A 309 -18.89 -1.72 -4.03
N GLN A 310 -20.07 -2.32 -3.97
CA GLN A 310 -20.21 -3.75 -4.21
C GLN A 310 -20.08 -4.02 -5.71
N VAL A 311 -19.27 -5.01 -6.07
CA VAL A 311 -18.91 -5.34 -7.43
C VAL A 311 -19.24 -6.81 -7.70
N PHE A 312 -20.11 -7.05 -8.67
CA PHE A 312 -20.52 -8.38 -9.12
C PHE A 312 -19.87 -8.73 -10.45
N ILE A 313 -18.99 -9.74 -10.48
CA ILE A 313 -18.28 -10.15 -11.71
C ILE A 313 -19.06 -11.23 -12.48
N ASP A 314 -19.47 -12.31 -11.82
CA ASP A 314 -20.20 -13.42 -12.47
C ASP A 314 -21.73 -13.30 -12.27
N ALA A 315 -22.19 -12.14 -11.80
CA ALA A 315 -23.56 -11.80 -11.36
C ALA A 315 -24.13 -12.69 -10.25
N PHE A 316 -25.03 -12.12 -9.43
CA PHE A 316 -25.91 -12.79 -8.46
C PHE A 316 -25.33 -13.53 -7.24
N ASP A 317 -24.02 -13.51 -7.02
CA ASP A 317 -23.44 -13.92 -5.73
C ASP A 317 -23.66 -12.82 -4.67
N PHE A 318 -24.93 -12.62 -4.29
CA PHE A 318 -25.35 -11.58 -3.34
C PHE A 318 -24.86 -11.84 -1.91
N GLU A 319 -24.40 -13.06 -1.62
CA GLU A 319 -23.84 -13.45 -0.34
C GLU A 319 -22.34 -13.13 -0.24
N ALA A 320 -21.66 -12.92 -1.38
CA ALA A 320 -20.25 -12.58 -1.42
C ALA A 320 -19.91 -11.56 -2.54
N PRO A 321 -20.55 -10.39 -2.56
CA PRO A 321 -20.13 -9.30 -3.44
C PRO A 321 -18.68 -8.91 -3.13
N ARG A 322 -17.91 -8.58 -4.17
CA ARG A 322 -16.56 -8.03 -3.98
C ARG A 322 -16.67 -6.55 -3.61
N ILE A 323 -15.81 -6.07 -2.71
CA ILE A 323 -15.87 -4.67 -2.25
C ILE A 323 -14.70 -3.89 -2.84
N GLY A 324 -14.95 -3.02 -3.81
CA GLY A 324 -13.93 -2.15 -4.39
C GLY A 324 -13.93 -0.76 -3.78
N PHE A 325 -12.76 -0.23 -3.44
CA PHE A 325 -12.58 1.18 -3.07
C PHE A 325 -12.15 2.02 -4.26
N TYR A 326 -12.88 3.10 -4.49
CA TYR A 326 -12.68 4.02 -5.60
C TYR A 326 -12.50 5.45 -5.08
N THR A 327 -11.68 6.24 -5.74
CA THR A 327 -11.47 7.64 -5.36
C THR A 327 -12.65 8.53 -5.77
N LYS A 328 -13.15 9.35 -4.85
CA LYS A 328 -14.26 10.31 -5.09
C LYS A 328 -13.80 11.60 -5.79
N ARG A 329 -12.50 11.87 -5.72
CA ARG A 329 -11.81 13.00 -6.34
C ARG A 329 -10.38 12.62 -6.67
N ALA A 330 -9.64 13.51 -7.31
CA ALA A 330 -8.19 13.32 -7.42
C ALA A 330 -7.55 13.29 -6.01
N ILE A 331 -6.57 12.39 -5.83
CA ILE A 331 -5.80 12.21 -4.61
C ILE A 331 -4.37 12.67 -4.87
N GLU A 332 -3.81 13.47 -3.97
CA GLU A 332 -2.43 13.94 -4.08
C GLU A 332 -1.43 12.92 -3.52
N PRO A 333 -0.16 12.95 -3.95
CA PRO A 333 0.88 12.13 -3.35
C PRO A 333 0.98 12.34 -1.83
N LEU A 334 1.15 11.26 -1.10
CA LEU A 334 1.24 11.18 0.36
C LEU A 334 -0.03 11.55 1.12
N GLU A 335 -1.14 11.80 0.43
CA GLU A 335 -2.44 11.99 1.05
C GLU A 335 -2.97 10.66 1.63
N GLU A 336 -3.49 10.70 2.85
CA GLU A 336 -4.10 9.54 3.51
C GLU A 336 -5.40 9.15 2.77
N LEU A 337 -5.52 7.87 2.44
CA LEU A 337 -6.69 7.28 1.80
C LEU A 337 -7.68 6.87 2.89
N THR A 338 -8.88 7.45 2.84
CA THR A 338 -9.91 7.25 3.86
C THR A 338 -11.29 7.03 3.25
N PHE A 339 -12.14 6.29 3.96
CA PHE A 339 -13.53 6.05 3.59
C PHE A 339 -14.47 6.28 4.79
N ASP A 340 -15.78 6.38 4.54
CA ASP A 340 -16.75 6.45 5.62
C ASP A 340 -17.08 5.02 6.09
N TYR A 341 -16.86 4.71 7.38
CA TYR A 341 -17.12 3.38 7.93
C TYR A 341 -18.61 3.10 8.06
N LYS A 342 -19.46 4.14 8.07
CA LYS A 342 -20.92 4.03 8.19
C LYS A 342 -21.39 3.13 9.35
N TYR A 343 -20.65 3.13 10.47
CA TYR A 343 -21.01 2.29 11.62
C TYR A 343 -22.43 2.61 12.09
N LYS A 344 -23.29 1.60 12.06
CA LYS A 344 -24.62 1.71 12.69
C LYS A 344 -24.42 2.18 14.13
N THR A 345 -25.29 3.06 14.60
CA THR A 345 -25.13 3.68 15.92
C THR A 345 -25.12 2.62 17.02
N THR A 346 -23.93 2.23 17.48
CA THR A 346 -23.74 1.26 18.55
C THR A 346 -23.83 1.92 19.92
N SER A 347 -24.11 1.12 20.96
CA SER A 347 -24.08 1.56 22.36
C SER A 347 -22.68 2.00 22.82
N LYS A 348 -21.62 1.46 22.22
CA LYS A 348 -20.23 1.91 22.39
C LYS A 348 -19.91 2.98 21.34
N LYS A 349 -19.68 4.22 21.78
CA LYS A 349 -19.29 5.33 20.91
C LYS A 349 -17.77 5.50 20.92
N MET A 350 -17.09 5.07 19.86
CA MET A 350 -15.67 5.38 19.67
C MET A 350 -15.51 6.81 19.16
N LYS A 351 -14.63 7.60 19.79
CA LYS A 351 -14.38 8.99 19.36
C LYS A 351 -13.75 9.00 17.97
N CYS A 352 -14.28 9.82 17.08
CA CYS A 352 -13.70 10.02 15.75
C CYS A 352 -12.52 10.99 15.83
N MET A 353 -11.40 10.58 15.24
CA MET A 353 -10.15 11.35 15.18
C MET A 353 -9.75 11.67 13.74
N CYS A 354 -10.71 11.75 12.80
CA CYS A 354 -10.39 11.99 11.39
C CYS A 354 -9.88 13.40 11.08
N GLY A 355 -10.13 14.37 11.96
CA GLY A 355 -9.70 15.76 11.78
C GLY A 355 -10.50 16.58 10.75
N ALA A 356 -11.54 16.00 10.13
CA ALA A 356 -12.38 16.71 9.18
C ALA A 356 -13.13 17.89 9.84
N PRO A 357 -13.28 19.05 9.15
CA PRO A 357 -14.05 20.19 9.67
C PRO A 357 -15.50 19.83 10.03
N SER A 358 -16.15 18.99 9.23
CA SER A 358 -17.51 18.48 9.48
C SER A 358 -17.54 17.15 10.24
N CYS A 359 -16.52 16.84 11.04
CA CYS A 359 -16.45 15.60 11.83
C CYS A 359 -17.68 15.41 12.73
N ARG A 360 -18.27 14.20 12.66
CA ARG A 360 -19.45 13.80 13.46
C ARG A 360 -19.14 13.57 14.94
N GLY A 361 -17.86 13.64 15.33
CA GLY A 361 -17.35 13.46 16.69
C GLY A 361 -17.17 12.00 17.13
N TYR A 362 -17.90 11.07 16.54
CA TYR A 362 -17.82 9.63 16.82
C TYR A 362 -17.81 8.83 15.52
N LEU A 363 -17.27 7.61 15.57
CA LEU A 363 -17.34 6.66 14.46
C LEU A 363 -18.79 6.14 14.39
N THR A 364 -19.59 6.80 13.56
CA THR A 364 -21.04 6.56 13.34
C THR A 364 -21.40 6.91 11.92
#